data_AF-A0A239NZK2-F1
#
_entry.id   AF-A0A239NZK2-F1
#
_cell.length_a   1.000
_cell.length_b   1.000
_cell.length_c   1.000
_cell.angle_alpha   90.00
_cell.angle_beta   90.00
_cell.angle_gamma   90.00
#
_symmetry.space_group_name_H-M   'P 1'
#
loop_
_entity.id
_entity.type
_entity.pdbx_description
1 polymer ?
#
loop_
_entity_poly.entity_id
_entity_poly.type
_entity_poly.pdbx_seq_one_letter_code
_entity_poly.pdbx_strand_id
1 'polypeptide(L)'
;MTLHMAASILGWAALLLGCAIGAHGLFILKTNRLPNWYHRYDQRPARPVAWSFLSMATFVVMTTLPQVMNWASWLVLAFTLLAVVPLAGYLVLAMKKRVRRQ
;
A
#
# COMPACT_ATOMS: atom_id res chain seq x y z
N MET A 1 13.70 1.05 27.75
CA MET A 1 12.65 0.58 26.80
C MET A 1 13.22 -0.58 26.00
N THR A 2 12.56 -1.73 26.01
CA THR A 2 13.04 -2.95 25.35
C THR A 2 12.86 -2.86 23.83
N LEU A 3 13.77 -3.45 23.05
CA LEU A 3 13.68 -3.54 21.58
C LEU A 3 12.30 -4.04 21.10
N HIS A 4 11.66 -4.92 21.87
CA HIS A 4 10.30 -5.40 21.61
C HIS A 4 9.22 -4.31 21.70
N MET A 5 9.30 -3.41 22.68
CA MET A 5 8.36 -2.29 22.77
C MET A 5 8.49 -1.35 21.57
N ALA A 6 9.71 -1.05 21.15
CA ALA A 6 9.95 -0.19 19.98
C ALA A 6 9.42 -0.83 18.68
N ALA A 7 9.66 -2.13 18.48
CA ALA A 7 9.16 -2.87 17.33
C ALA A 7 7.63 -2.93 17.30
N SER A 8 6.98 -3.12 18.45
CA SER A 8 5.51 -3.12 18.54
C SER A 8 4.90 -1.77 18.18
N ILE A 9 5.46 -0.68 18.71
CA ILE A 9 5.00 0.70 18.41
C ILE A 9 5.13 1.00 16.92
N LEU A 10 6.28 0.63 16.31
CA LEU A 10 6.50 0.79 14.88
C LEU A 10 5.52 -0.03 14.03
N GLY A 11 5.20 -1.26 14.45
CA GLY A 11 4.22 -2.11 13.78
C GLY A 11 2.82 -1.49 13.77
N TRP A 12 2.36 -0.98 14.92
CA TRP A 12 1.07 -0.28 15.02
C TRP A 12 1.05 1.01 14.19
N ALA A 13 2.14 1.79 14.22
CA ALA A 13 2.25 3.00 13.41
C ALA A 13 2.20 2.69 11.90
N ALA A 14 2.87 1.63 11.46
CA ALA A 14 2.85 1.19 10.07
C ALA A 14 1.47 0.68 9.64
N LEU A 15 0.76 -0.03 10.53
CA LEU A 15 -0.61 -0.48 10.27
C LEU A 15 -1.57 0.72 10.11
N LEU A 16 -1.49 1.71 11.01
CA LEU A 16 -2.28 2.94 10.92
C LEU A 16 -1.97 3.71 9.63
N LEU A 17 -0.70 3.78 9.23
CA LEU A 17 -0.29 4.39 7.97
C LEU A 17 -0.89 3.65 6.76
N GLY A 18 -0.84 2.31 6.75
CA GLY A 18 -1.46 1.49 5.71
C GLY A 18 -2.97 1.75 5.59
N CYS A 19 -3.68 1.80 6.71
CA CYS A 19 -5.11 2.14 6.74
C CYS A 19 -5.39 3.55 6.22
N ALA A 20 -4.59 4.55 6.61
CA ALA A 20 -4.72 5.92 6.13
C ALA A 20 -4.50 6.04 4.61
N ILE A 21 -3.49 5.35 4.09
CA ILE A 21 -3.22 5.27 2.65
C ILE A 21 -4.41 4.62 1.92
N GLY A 22 -4.96 3.53 2.47
CA GLY A 22 -6.11 2.83 1.89
C GLY A 22 -7.36 3.69 1.86
N ALA A 23 -7.65 4.39 2.97
CA ALA A 23 -8.75 5.34 3.06
C ALA A 23 -8.59 6.48 2.06
N HIS A 24 -7.36 6.98 1.86
CA HIS A 24 -7.07 8.00 0.86
C HIS A 24 -7.27 7.49 -0.58
N GLY A 25 -6.84 6.26 -0.87
CA GLY A 25 -7.09 5.60 -2.16
C GLY A 25 -8.59 5.44 -2.46
N LEU A 26 -9.38 4.98 -1.48
CA LEU A 26 -10.84 4.90 -1.59
C LEU A 26 -11.50 6.26 -1.79
N PHE A 27 -11.03 7.28 -1.06
CA PHE A 27 -11.52 8.64 -1.21
C PHE A 27 -11.30 9.18 -2.63
N ILE A 28 -10.12 8.96 -3.22
CA ILE A 28 -9.81 9.34 -4.60
C ILE A 28 -10.71 8.56 -5.59
N LEU A 29 -10.94 7.26 -5.36
CA LEU A 29 -11.85 6.46 -6.19
C LEU A 29 -13.30 6.96 -6.14
N LYS A 30 -13.80 7.29 -4.94
CA LYS A 30 -15.17 7.76 -4.73
C LYS A 30 -15.39 9.16 -5.29
N THR A 31 -14.44 10.07 -5.09
CA THR A 31 -14.58 11.48 -5.50
C THR A 31 -14.07 11.73 -6.92
N ASN A 32 -13.30 10.80 -7.48
CA ASN A 32 -12.56 10.94 -8.74
C ASN A 32 -11.71 12.23 -8.80
N ARG A 33 -11.39 12.81 -7.63
CA ARG A 33 -10.61 14.04 -7.47
C ARG A 33 -9.26 13.69 -6.88
N LEU A 34 -8.20 14.08 -7.60
CA LEU A 34 -6.85 14.05 -7.06
C LEU A 34 -6.65 15.27 -6.15
N PRO A 35 -5.83 15.16 -5.10
CA PRO A 35 -5.46 16.31 -4.30
C PRO A 35 -4.77 17.39 -5.16
N ASN A 36 -4.98 18.66 -4.83
CA ASN A 36 -4.42 19.78 -5.63
C ASN A 36 -2.89 19.74 -5.76
N TRP A 37 -2.19 19.17 -4.77
CA TRP A 37 -0.74 18.98 -4.82
C TRP A 37 -0.31 17.92 -5.85
N TYR A 38 -1.17 16.94 -6.19
CA TYR A 38 -0.93 15.97 -7.26
C TYR A 38 -1.07 16.60 -8.65
N HIS A 39 -2.01 17.54 -8.82
CA HIS A 39 -2.21 18.23 -10.10
C HIS A 39 -0.99 19.02 -10.57
N ARG A 40 -0.13 19.44 -9.63
CA ARG A 40 1.07 20.23 -9.95
C ARG A 40 2.21 19.38 -10.52
N TYR A 41 2.19 18.06 -10.34
CA TYR A 41 3.29 17.16 -10.72
C TYR A 41 2.89 16.04 -11.70
N ASP A 42 1.62 15.64 -11.79
CA ASP A 42 1.22 14.50 -12.63
C ASP A 42 -0.18 14.70 -13.21
N GLN A 43 -0.31 14.73 -14.55
CA GLN A 43 -1.61 14.79 -15.25
C GLN A 43 -2.25 13.39 -15.40
N ARG A 44 -1.88 12.43 -14.55
CA ARG A 44 -2.42 11.07 -14.65
C ARG A 44 -3.89 11.04 -14.22
N PRO A 45 -4.71 10.16 -14.83
CA PRO A 45 -6.07 9.96 -14.36
C PRO A 45 -6.09 9.50 -12.89
N ALA A 46 -7.08 9.96 -12.13
CA ALA A 46 -7.21 9.69 -10.69
C ALA A 46 -7.31 8.20 -10.36
N ARG A 47 -7.94 7.43 -11.25
CA ARG A 47 -8.23 6.01 -11.06
C ARG A 47 -6.99 5.12 -10.86
N PRO A 48 -5.97 5.11 -11.75
CA PRO A 48 -4.75 4.33 -11.51
C PRO A 48 -3.94 4.80 -10.30
N VAL A 49 -3.98 6.09 -9.95
CA VAL A 49 -3.33 6.61 -8.74
C VAL A 49 -4.03 6.04 -7.50
N ALA A 50 -5.36 6.07 -7.45
CA ALA A 50 -6.12 5.46 -6.37
C ALA A 50 -5.88 3.95 -6.22
N TRP A 51 -5.82 3.21 -7.34
CA TRP A 51 -5.49 1.79 -7.32
C TRP A 51 -4.07 1.52 -6.79
N SER A 52 -3.11 2.39 -7.09
CA SER A 52 -1.75 2.27 -6.54
C SER A 52 -1.70 2.50 -5.04
N PHE A 53 -2.47 3.47 -4.53
CA PHE A 53 -2.61 3.68 -3.09
C PHE A 53 -3.28 2.50 -2.41
N LEU A 54 -4.33 1.94 -3.01
CA LEU A 54 -4.98 0.73 -2.51
C LEU A 54 -4.02 -0.47 -2.47
N SER A 55 -3.24 -0.71 -3.53
CA SER A 55 -2.28 -1.82 -3.55
C SER A 55 -1.18 -1.63 -2.50
N MET A 56 -0.71 -0.40 -2.31
CA MET A 56 0.28 -0.05 -1.28
C MET A 56 -0.28 -0.28 0.12
N ALA A 57 -1.52 0.16 0.37
CA ALA A 57 -2.22 -0.06 1.62
C ALA A 57 -2.36 -1.56 1.93
N THR A 58 -2.82 -2.35 0.96
CA THR A 58 -2.95 -3.80 1.10
C THR A 58 -1.61 -4.45 1.41
N PHE A 59 -0.53 -4.04 0.73
CA PHE A 59 0.82 -4.54 1.00
C PHE A 59 1.26 -4.28 2.45
N VAL A 60 1.12 -3.03 2.91
CA VAL A 60 1.50 -2.63 4.27
C VAL A 60 0.65 -3.37 5.31
N VAL A 61 -0.67 -3.45 5.12
CA VAL A 61 -1.55 -4.14 6.07
C VAL A 61 -1.26 -5.64 6.10
N MET A 62 -1.09 -6.30 4.95
CA MET A 62 -0.80 -7.74 4.91
C MET A 62 0.54 -8.11 5.54
N THR A 63 1.53 -7.23 5.48
CA THR A 63 2.86 -7.48 6.08
C THR A 63 2.91 -7.15 7.57
N THR A 64 2.20 -6.11 8.00
CA THR A 64 2.28 -5.61 9.39
C THR A 64 1.23 -6.22 10.32
N LEU A 65 0.02 -6.50 9.84
CA LEU A 65 -1.06 -7.06 10.66
C LEU A 65 -0.68 -8.39 11.35
N PRO A 66 -0.06 -9.37 10.65
CA PRO A 66 0.33 -10.63 11.29
C PRO A 66 1.39 -10.46 12.38
N GLN A 67 2.30 -9.49 12.20
CA GLN A 67 3.37 -9.19 13.16
C GLN A 67 2.81 -8.51 14.42
N VAL A 68 1.88 -7.57 14.23
CA VAL A 68 1.23 -6.85 15.34
C VAL A 68 0.32 -7.76 16.14
N MET A 69 -0.38 -8.68 15.49
CA MET A 69 -1.27 -9.66 16.13
C MET A 69 -0.55 -10.91 16.67
N ASN A 70 0.78 -10.98 16.54
CA ASN A 70 1.60 -12.10 16.97
C ASN A 70 1.11 -13.46 16.42
N TRP A 71 0.75 -13.50 15.14
CA TRP A 71 0.31 -14.72 14.47
C TRP A 71 1.46 -15.71 14.34
N ALA A 72 1.11 -17.00 14.20
CA ALA A 72 2.10 -18.04 13.98
C ALA A 72 2.96 -17.74 12.74
N SER A 73 4.27 -17.98 12.84
CA SER A 73 5.27 -17.52 11.84
C SER A 73 4.97 -17.99 10.41
N TRP A 74 4.34 -19.15 10.25
CA TRP A 74 3.94 -19.69 8.95
C TRP A 74 2.83 -18.87 8.28
N LEU A 75 1.88 -18.31 9.05
CA LEU A 75 0.87 -17.37 8.55
C LEU A 75 1.50 -16.06 8.13
N VAL A 76 2.43 -15.52 8.94
CA VAL A 76 3.17 -14.30 8.61
C VAL A 76 3.87 -14.45 7.26
N LEU A 77 4.51 -15.60 7.02
CA LEU A 77 5.19 -15.90 5.77
C LEU A 77 4.21 -15.99 4.58
N ALA A 78 3.08 -16.68 4.75
CA ALA A 78 2.04 -16.79 3.73
C ALA A 78 1.45 -15.41 3.33
N PHE A 79 1.13 -14.56 4.31
CA PHE A 79 0.62 -13.22 4.07
C PHE A 79 1.67 -12.28 3.45
N THR A 80 2.94 -12.43 3.83
CA THR A 80 4.04 -11.67 3.23
C THR A 80 4.23 -12.05 1.76
N LEU A 81 4.16 -13.35 1.42
CA LEU A 81 4.22 -13.82 0.03
C LEU A 81 3.02 -13.32 -0.79
N LEU A 82 1.81 -13.35 -0.20
CA LEU A 82 0.62 -12.80 -0.83
C LEU A 82 0.72 -11.28 -1.07
N ALA A 83 1.42 -10.55 -0.20
CA ALA A 83 1.66 -9.12 -0.38
C ALA A 83 2.56 -8.83 -1.60
N VAL A 84 3.41 -9.75 -2.05
CA VAL A 84 4.22 -9.56 -3.26
C VAL A 84 3.35 -9.49 -4.53
N VAL A 85 2.16 -10.08 -4.52
CA VAL A 85 1.23 -10.09 -5.66
C VAL A 85 0.77 -8.67 -6.07
N PRO A 86 0.24 -7.82 -5.17
CA PRO A 86 -0.08 -6.44 -5.51
C PRO A 86 1.14 -5.62 -5.94
N LEU A 87 2.33 -5.90 -5.38
CA LEU A 87 3.58 -5.23 -5.79
C LEU A 87 3.99 -5.60 -7.22
N ALA A 88 3.92 -6.89 -7.57
CA ALA A 88 4.17 -7.39 -8.92
C ALA A 88 3.13 -6.84 -9.92
N GLY A 89 1.85 -6.80 -9.54
CA GLY A 89 0.79 -6.21 -10.36
C GLY A 89 1.04 -4.73 -10.69
N TYR A 90 1.52 -3.96 -9.71
CA TYR A 90 1.90 -2.57 -9.93
C TYR A 90 3.13 -2.43 -10.86
N LEU A 91 4.17 -3.24 -10.65
CA LEU A 91 5.37 -3.27 -11.50
C LEU A 91 5.04 -3.61 -12.96
N VAL A 92 4.19 -4.60 -13.20
CA VAL A 92 3.75 -4.99 -14.54
C VAL A 92 2.96 -3.87 -15.21
N LEU A 93 2.06 -3.20 -14.49
CA LEU A 93 1.31 -2.04 -14.99
C LEU A 93 2.23 -0.86 -15.31
N ALA A 94 3.25 -0.62 -14.49
CA ALA A 94 4.25 0.41 -14.71
C ALA A 94 5.11 0.13 -15.96
N MET A 95 5.53 -1.13 -16.16
CA MET A 95 6.30 -1.54 -17.35
C MET A 95 5.48 -1.44 -18.64
N LYS A 96 4.21 -1.90 -18.63
CA LYS A 96 3.32 -1.81 -19.80
C LYS A 96 3.10 -0.37 -20.27
N LYS A 97 3.08 0.59 -19.35
CA LYS A 97 2.97 2.03 -19.68
C LYS A 97 4.22 2.58 -20.34
N ARG A 98 5.40 2.05 -20.04
CA ARG A 98 6.68 2.46 -20.65
C ARG A 98 6.75 2.04 -22.11
N VAL A 99 6.25 0.84 -22.42
CA VAL A 99 6.25 0.27 -23.79
C VAL A 99 5.31 1.02 -24.74
N ARG A 100 4.17 1.55 -24.28
CA ARG A 100 3.24 2.31 -25.14
C ARG A 100 3.66 3.76 -25.45
N ARG A 101 4.76 4.24 -24.86
CA ARG A 101 5.29 5.59 -25.09
C ARG A 101 6.55 5.61 -25.97
N GLN A 102 7.01 4.44 -26.41
CA GLN A 102 7.99 4.26 -27.47
C GLN A 102 7.24 3.93 -28.76
#